data_AF-A0A3D1GWI7-F1
#
_entry.id   AF-A0A3D1GWI7-F1
#
_cell.length_a   1.000
_cell.length_b   1.000
_cell.length_c   1.000
_cell.angle_alpha   90.00
_cell.angle_beta   90.00
_cell.angle_gamma   90.00
#
_symmetry.space_group_name_H-M   'P 1'
#
loop_
_entity.id
_entity.type
_entity.pdbx_description
1 polymer ?
#
loop_
_entity_poly.entity_id
_entity_poly.type
_entity_poly.pdbx_seq_one_letter_code
_entity_poly.pdbx_strand_id
1 'polypeptide(L)'
;MVSASIRQSGSASLIRLYAGPVPVVMILVCVVMMAPLLAIAVTATGDTADLMPHLLQTVLARYVGNTLFLMAGVGVLATLFGVSSAWVVSRYHFPGRDVFDWLLVLPAAMPAYIIAYSYTDFLE
;
A
#
# COMPACT_ATOMS: atom_id res chain seq x y z
N MET A 1 38.79 -20.35 9.27
CA MET A 1 38.85 -20.43 7.79
C MET A 1 37.49 -20.65 7.10
N VAL A 2 36.40 -21.01 7.80
CA VAL A 2 35.06 -21.29 7.18
C VAL A 2 34.23 -20.04 6.84
N SER A 3 34.49 -18.88 7.46
CA SER A 3 33.68 -17.67 7.27
C SER A 3 33.84 -16.98 5.89
N ALA A 4 34.96 -17.21 5.19
CA ALA A 4 35.25 -16.54 3.92
C ALA A 4 34.53 -17.17 2.69
N SER A 5 34.24 -18.48 2.69
CA SER A 5 33.64 -19.13 1.51
C SER A 5 32.13 -18.90 1.38
N ILE A 6 31.41 -18.70 2.49
CA ILE A 6 29.96 -18.39 2.47
C ILE A 6 29.72 -17.00 1.87
N ARG A 7 30.61 -16.03 2.12
CA ARG A 7 30.50 -14.66 1.59
C ARG A 7 30.79 -14.57 0.09
N GLN A 8 31.72 -15.39 -0.41
CA GLN A 8 32.04 -15.47 -1.85
C GLN A 8 30.95 -16.17 -2.67
N SER A 9 30.26 -17.17 -2.09
CA SER A 9 29.18 -17.90 -2.77
C SER A 9 27.93 -17.06 -3.00
N GLY A 10 27.62 -16.10 -2.11
CA GLY A 10 26.45 -15.23 -2.26
C GLY A 10 26.58 -14.19 -3.36
N SER A 11 27.78 -13.64 -3.58
CA SER A 11 27.98 -12.63 -4.64
C SER A 11 28.00 -13.26 -6.05
N ALA A 12 28.61 -14.44 -6.20
CA ALA A 12 28.64 -15.14 -7.48
C ALA A 12 27.27 -15.69 -7.91
N SER A 13 26.42 -16.11 -6.97
CA SER A 13 25.05 -16.55 -7.27
C SER A 13 24.15 -15.38 -7.68
N LEU A 14 24.27 -14.23 -7.02
CA LEU A 14 23.54 -13.00 -7.40
C LEU A 14 23.93 -12.51 -8.79
N ILE A 15 25.21 -12.55 -9.15
CA ILE A 15 25.68 -12.17 -10.49
C ILE A 15 25.14 -13.13 -11.55
N ARG A 16 25.11 -14.45 -11.28
CA ARG A 16 24.49 -15.44 -12.20
C ARG A 16 22.97 -15.32 -12.29
N LEU A 17 22.30 -14.92 -11.21
CA LEU A 17 20.86 -14.68 -11.17
C LEU A 17 20.47 -13.44 -12.00
N TYR A 18 21.26 -12.36 -11.89
CA TYR A 18 21.10 -11.13 -12.69
C TYR A 18 21.63 -11.25 -14.13
N ALA A 19 22.56 -12.17 -14.41
CA ALA A 19 23.00 -12.46 -15.78
C ALA A 19 22.11 -13.51 -16.49
N GLY A 20 21.19 -14.15 -15.74
CA GLY A 20 20.26 -15.16 -16.25
C GLY A 20 18.93 -14.59 -16.75
N PRO A 21 17.89 -15.42 -16.94
CA PRO A 21 16.58 -14.98 -17.44
C PRO A 21 15.73 -14.21 -16.41
N VAL A 22 16.11 -14.23 -15.13
CA VAL A 22 15.35 -13.62 -14.03
C VAL A 22 15.08 -12.11 -14.21
N PRO A 23 16.05 -11.25 -14.54
CA PRO A 23 15.77 -9.84 -14.83
C PRO A 23 14.79 -9.66 -16.00
N VAL A 24 14.86 -10.50 -17.03
CA VAL A 24 13.94 -10.43 -18.18
C VAL A 24 12.52 -10.73 -17.75
N VAL A 25 12.33 -11.77 -16.92
CA VAL A 25 11.03 -12.12 -16.34
C VAL A 25 10.51 -10.99 -15.44
N MET A 26 11.36 -10.40 -14.60
CA MET A 26 10.98 -9.26 -13.75
C MET A 26 10.53 -8.05 -14.59
N ILE A 27 11.29 -7.70 -15.62
CA ILE A 27 10.93 -6.59 -16.53
C ILE A 27 9.60 -6.88 -17.22
N LEU A 28 9.39 -8.10 -17.71
CA LEU A 28 8.15 -8.49 -18.38
C LEU A 28 6.94 -8.38 -17.43
N VAL A 29 7.07 -8.87 -16.20
CA VAL A 29 6.03 -8.72 -15.16
C VAL A 29 5.76 -7.25 -14.86
N CYS A 30 6.79 -6.42 -14.69
CA CYS A 30 6.63 -4.99 -14.48
C CYS A 30 5.87 -4.31 -15.63
N VAL A 31 6.22 -4.64 -16.88
CA VAL A 31 5.55 -4.08 -18.07
C VAL A 31 4.08 -4.51 -18.11
N VAL A 32 3.78 -5.78 -17.85
CA VAL A 32 2.38 -6.28 -17.80
C VAL A 32 1.58 -5.58 -16.70
N MET A 33 2.18 -5.36 -15.53
CA MET A 33 1.53 -4.64 -14.42
C MET A 33 1.34 -3.14 -14.71
N MET A 34 2.24 -2.52 -15.47
CA MET A 34 2.12 -1.12 -15.90
C MET A 34 1.16 -0.92 -17.08
N ALA A 35 0.92 -1.95 -17.90
CA ALA A 35 0.06 -1.88 -19.08
C ALA A 35 -1.31 -1.20 -18.84
N PRO A 36 -2.10 -1.54 -17.78
CA PRO A 36 -3.38 -0.87 -17.54
C PRO A 36 -3.23 0.62 -17.16
N LEU A 37 -2.17 1.00 -16.44
CA LEU A 37 -1.88 2.40 -16.11
C LEU A 37 -1.55 3.21 -17.36
N LEU A 38 -0.73 2.63 -18.25
CA LEU A 38 -0.40 3.24 -19.54
C LEU A 38 -1.63 3.34 -20.45
N ALA A 39 -2.49 2.32 -20.47
CA ALA A 39 -3.75 2.37 -21.21
C ALA A 39 -4.64 3.51 -20.73
N ILE A 40 -4.81 3.68 -19.42
CA ILE A 40 -5.56 4.81 -18.84
C ILE A 40 -4.92 6.14 -19.25
N ALA A 41 -3.60 6.28 -19.13
CA ALA A 41 -2.88 7.50 -19.51
C ALA A 41 -3.08 7.87 -20.98
N VAL A 42 -3.04 6.90 -21.90
CA VAL A 42 -3.30 7.11 -23.33
C VAL A 42 -4.77 7.53 -23.54
N THR A 43 -5.73 6.82 -22.94
CA THR A 43 -7.16 7.16 -23.09
C THR A 43 -7.50 8.54 -22.53
N ALA A 44 -6.82 8.99 -21.47
CA ALA A 44 -7.01 10.32 -20.89
C ALA A 44 -6.61 11.46 -21.84
N THR A 45 -5.77 11.19 -22.86
CA THR A 45 -5.34 12.16 -23.88
C THR A 45 -6.18 12.13 -25.16
N GLY A 46 -7.18 11.23 -25.25
CA GLY A 46 -8.06 11.11 -26.41
C GLY A 46 -9.08 12.24 -26.56
N ASP A 47 -9.99 12.11 -27.53
CA ASP A 47 -10.97 13.13 -27.93
C ASP A 47 -12.09 13.32 -26.89
N THR A 48 -11.74 13.94 -25.76
CA THR A 48 -12.60 14.23 -24.60
C THR A 48 -12.70 15.75 -24.40
N ALA A 49 -12.80 16.48 -25.52
CA ALA A 49 -12.53 17.91 -25.66
C ALA A 49 -13.25 18.82 -24.64
N ASP A 50 -14.45 18.46 -24.19
CA ASP A 50 -15.22 19.26 -23.22
C ASP A 50 -15.25 18.69 -21.78
N LEU A 51 -14.94 17.40 -21.59
CA LEU A 51 -15.05 16.73 -20.29
C LEU A 51 -13.81 16.93 -19.42
N MET A 52 -12.61 16.78 -20.00
CA MET A 52 -11.36 16.92 -19.25
C MET A 52 -11.14 18.33 -18.69
N PRO A 53 -11.30 19.43 -19.48
CA PRO A 53 -11.14 20.78 -18.97
C PRO A 53 -12.14 21.10 -17.84
N HIS A 54 -13.38 20.62 -17.96
CA HIS A 54 -14.40 20.81 -16.95
C HIS A 54 -14.09 20.08 -15.64
N LEU A 55 -13.61 18.83 -15.71
CA LEU A 55 -13.19 18.06 -14.54
C LEU A 55 -11.98 18.69 -13.83
N LEU A 56 -10.99 19.15 -14.60
CA LEU A 56 -9.80 19.81 -14.07
C LEU A 56 -10.14 21.12 -13.34
N GLN A 57 -11.08 21.90 -13.88
CA GLN A 57 -11.43 23.22 -13.33
C GLN A 57 -12.36 23.17 -12.11
N THR A 58 -13.22 22.16 -12.00
CA THR A 58 -14.30 22.18 -10.99
C THR A 58 -14.14 21.14 -9.89
N VAL A 59 -13.81 19.90 -10.23
CA VAL A 59 -13.87 18.79 -9.28
C VAL A 59 -12.52 18.21 -8.91
N LEU A 60 -11.51 18.27 -9.79
CA LEU A 60 -10.21 17.66 -9.51
C LEU A 60 -9.55 18.30 -8.28
N ALA A 61 -9.46 19.63 -8.25
CA ALA A 61 -8.86 20.34 -7.11
C ALA A 61 -9.60 20.03 -5.80
N ARG A 62 -10.93 19.95 -5.85
CA ARG A 62 -11.77 19.61 -4.70
C ARG A 62 -11.57 18.16 -4.25
N TYR A 63 -11.52 17.20 -5.18
CA TYR A 63 -11.29 15.79 -4.86
C TYR A 63 -9.91 15.58 -4.27
N VAL A 64 -8.87 16.12 -4.90
CA VAL A 64 -7.49 16.03 -4.40
C VAL A 64 -7.38 16.68 -3.02
N GLY A 65 -7.94 17.88 -2.83
CA GLY A 65 -7.94 18.56 -1.54
C GLY A 65 -8.62 17.76 -0.44
N ASN A 66 -9.82 17.24 -0.71
CA ASN A 66 -10.57 16.42 0.25
C ASN A 66 -9.82 15.12 0.58
N THR A 67 -9.30 14.42 -0.43
CA THR A 67 -8.54 13.18 -0.24
C THR A 67 -7.29 13.43 0.59
N LEU A 68 -6.51 14.48 0.30
CA LEU A 68 -5.32 14.81 1.07
C LEU A 68 -5.67 15.18 2.53
N PHE A 69 -6.73 15.95 2.73
CA PHE A 69 -7.20 16.31 4.06
C PHE A 69 -7.63 15.07 4.86
N LEU A 70 -8.42 14.18 4.25
CA LEU A 70 -8.84 12.94 4.89
C LEU A 70 -7.65 12.00 5.16
N MET A 71 -6.72 11.84 4.21
CA MET A 71 -5.51 11.04 4.40
C MET A 71 -4.66 11.57 5.55
N ALA A 72 -4.51 12.89 5.67
CA ALA A 72 -3.77 13.51 6.77
C ALA A 72 -4.47 13.26 8.11
N GLY A 73 -5.79 13.51 8.19
CA GLY A 73 -6.57 13.27 9.41
C GLY A 73 -6.54 11.81 9.85
N VAL A 74 -6.80 10.88 8.93
CA VAL A 74 -6.75 9.43 9.19
C VAL A 74 -5.33 9.01 9.56
N GLY A 75 -4.30 9.50 8.86
CA GLY A 75 -2.90 9.17 9.14
C GLY A 75 -2.48 9.60 10.55
N VAL A 76 -2.87 10.81 10.99
CA VAL A 76 -2.59 11.30 12.34
C VAL A 76 -3.30 10.43 13.39
N LEU A 77 -4.60 10.17 13.22
CA LEU A 77 -5.37 9.36 14.16
C LEU A 77 -4.86 7.91 14.22
N ALA A 78 -4.61 7.29 13.06
CA ALA A 78 -4.09 5.93 12.97
C ALA A 78 -2.70 5.81 13.60
N THR A 79 -1.83 6.80 13.42
CA THR A 79 -0.50 6.81 14.06
C THR A 79 -0.64 6.97 15.57
N LEU A 80 -1.47 7.93 16.04
CA LEU A 80 -1.67 8.18 17.45
C LEU A 80 -2.19 6.95 18.19
N PHE A 81 -3.26 6.32 17.69
CA PHE A 81 -3.87 5.15 18.33
C PHE A 81 -3.10 3.86 18.04
N GLY A 82 -2.59 3.67 16.82
CA GLY A 82 -1.85 2.48 16.43
C GLY A 82 -0.50 2.36 17.13
N VAL A 83 0.29 3.44 17.19
CA VAL A 83 1.60 3.42 17.85
C VAL A 83 1.46 3.31 19.37
N SER A 84 0.51 4.03 19.97
CA SER A 84 0.28 3.96 21.42
C SER A 84 -0.17 2.56 21.87
N SER A 85 -1.13 1.96 21.17
CA SER A 85 -1.59 0.60 21.48
C SER A 85 -0.48 -0.44 21.27
N ALA A 86 0.26 -0.38 20.16
CA ALA A 86 1.40 -1.25 19.90
C ALA A 86 2.49 -1.11 20.97
N TRP A 87 2.77 0.11 21.44
CA TRP A 87 3.74 0.35 22.50
C TRP A 87 3.31 -0.28 23.83
N VAL A 88 2.03 -0.16 24.20
CA VAL A 88 1.49 -0.75 25.44
C VAL A 88 1.57 -2.28 25.39
N VAL A 89 1.09 -2.90 24.29
CA VAL A 89 1.05 -4.36 24.13
C VAL A 89 2.46 -4.97 24.06
N SER A 90 3.44 -4.26 23.49
CA SER A 90 4.81 -4.74 23.40
C SER A 90 5.62 -4.55 24.69
N ARG A 91 5.32 -3.51 25.49
CA ARG A 91 6.14 -3.17 26.66
C ARG A 91 5.60 -3.66 28.00
N TYR A 92 4.27 -3.78 28.15
CA TYR A 92 3.65 -4.21 29.40
C TYR A 92 3.09 -5.63 29.32
N HIS A 93 3.19 -6.37 30.42
CA HIS A 93 2.60 -7.70 30.57
C HIS A 93 1.34 -7.58 31.42
N PHE A 94 0.17 -7.67 30.77
CA PHE A 94 -1.14 -7.60 31.42
C PHE A 94 -1.99 -8.82 31.01
N PRO A 95 -2.96 -9.25 31.84
CA PRO A 95 -3.83 -10.36 31.50
C PRO A 95 -4.68 -10.01 30.27
N GLY A 96 -4.60 -10.83 29.21
CA GLY A 96 -5.29 -10.58 27.93
C GLY A 96 -4.44 -9.96 26.82
N ARG A 97 -3.13 -9.74 27.05
CA ARG A 97 -2.18 -9.22 26.04
C ARG A 97 -2.25 -9.95 24.70
N ASP A 98 -2.28 -11.28 24.71
CA ASP A 98 -2.26 -12.09 23.47
C ASP A 98 -3.50 -11.87 22.60
N VAL A 99 -4.64 -11.56 23.24
CA VAL A 99 -5.88 -11.22 22.52
C VAL A 99 -5.73 -9.88 21.81
N PHE A 100 -5.19 -8.86 22.50
CA PHE A 100 -4.95 -7.55 21.90
C PHE A 100 -3.89 -7.58 20.79
N ASP A 101 -2.82 -8.36 20.98
CA ASP A 101 -1.79 -8.55 19.95
C ASP A 101 -2.40 -9.12 18.66
N TRP A 102 -3.31 -10.08 18.78
CA TRP A 102 -4.04 -10.64 17.64
C TRP A 102 -5.05 -9.66 17.04
N LEU A 103 -5.82 -8.95 17.87
CA LEU A 103 -6.82 -7.95 17.42
C LEU A 103 -6.20 -6.79 16.64
N LEU A 104 -4.97 -6.37 16.98
CA LEU A 104 -4.29 -5.27 16.28
C LEU A 104 -3.96 -5.63 14.82
N VAL A 105 -3.78 -6.92 14.50
CA VAL A 105 -3.50 -7.39 13.13
C VAL A 105 -4.78 -7.57 12.31
N LEU A 106 -5.88 -7.91 12.98
CA LEU A 106 -7.18 -8.20 12.38
C LEU A 106 -7.70 -7.12 11.38
N PRO A 107 -7.66 -5.80 11.67
CA PRO A 107 -8.14 -4.80 10.72
C PRO A 107 -7.35 -4.78 9.39
N ALA A 108 -6.08 -5.20 9.38
CA ALA A 108 -5.30 -5.29 8.14
C ALA A 108 -5.70 -6.50 7.27
N ALA A 109 -6.30 -7.53 7.87
CA ALA A 109 -6.82 -8.70 7.16
C ALA A 109 -8.24 -8.49 6.63
N MET A 110 -8.98 -7.52 7.18
CA MET A 110 -10.36 -7.23 6.76
C MET A 110 -10.40 -6.50 5.40
N PRO A 111 -11.24 -6.95 4.46
CA PRO A 111 -11.51 -6.20 3.24
C PRO A 111 -12.11 -4.82 3.55
N ALA A 112 -11.56 -3.77 2.95
CA ALA A 112 -12.00 -2.38 3.17
C ALA A 112 -13.51 -2.17 2.91
N TYR A 113 -14.08 -2.91 1.96
CA TYR A 113 -15.50 -2.80 1.62
C TYR A 113 -16.42 -3.25 2.77
N ILE A 114 -16.02 -4.27 3.56
CA ILE A 114 -16.83 -4.77 4.68
C ILE A 114 -16.90 -3.70 5.77
N ILE A 115 -15.76 -3.08 6.07
CA ILE A 115 -15.66 -2.00 7.06
C ILE A 115 -16.56 -0.83 6.64
N ALA A 116 -16.51 -0.43 5.36
CA ALA A 116 -17.33 0.65 4.84
C ALA A 116 -18.84 0.36 5.02
N TYR A 117 -19.32 -0.82 4.61
CA TYR A 117 -20.73 -1.16 4.78
C TYR A 117 -21.14 -1.26 6.24
N SER A 118 -20.30 -1.84 7.11
CA SER A 118 -20.59 -1.90 8.54
C SER A 118 -20.75 -0.53 9.19
N TYR A 119 -19.97 0.47 8.74
CA TYR A 119 -20.11 1.83 9.22
C TYR A 119 -21.36 2.53 8.67
N THR A 120 -21.70 2.30 7.40
CA THR A 120 -22.96 2.80 6.82
C THR A 120 -24.15 2.23 7.59
N ASP A 121 -24.20 0.91 7.77
CA ASP A 121 -25.29 0.23 8.50
C ASP A 121 -25.38 0.67 9.98
N PHE A 122 -24.28 1.10 10.59
CA PHE A 122 -24.26 1.59 11.97
C PHE A 122 -24.69 3.06 12.10
N LEU A 123 -24.49 3.88 11.06
CA LEU A 123 -24.74 5.33 11.08
C LEU A 123 -26.08 5.72 10.43
N GLU A 124 -26.68 4.86 9.61
CA GLU A 124 -28.07 4.96 9.14
C GLU A 124 -29.07 4.51 10.22
#